data_AF-A0A7S0QBF8-F1
#
_entry.id   AF-A0A7S0QBF8-F1
#
_cell.length_a   1.000
_cell.length_b   1.000
_cell.length_c   1.000
_cell.angle_alpha   90.00
_cell.angle_beta   90.00
_cell.angle_gamma   90.00
#
_symmetry.space_group_name_H-M   'P 1'
#
loop_
_entity.id
_entity.type
_entity.pdbx_description
1 polymer ?
#
loop_
_entity_poly.entity_id
_entity_poly.type
_entity_poly.pdbx_seq_one_letter_code
_entity_poly.pdbx_strand_id
1 'polypeptide(L)'
;SMNIATIESETSPHTHSFLFLQGCSEISNISIQRRYPGRSLENPKHFAAFFACAVTVPSSDHMDWVARNGEESLFQALQLISPEIIQPTIGRHRLKSKISRAKFNKMLQEHHGFACARTRKHTLVSTAGNWLFCLRRWRDPRDREDRRALEREYARLCAAFPRFAASCSQERFLSCIAGIAASWLAKAPLQS
;
A
#
# COMPACT_ATOMS: atom_id res chain seq x y z
N SER A 1 18.02 6.12 47.19
CA SER A 1 16.57 5.93 46.96
C SER A 1 16.27 6.20 45.50
N MET A 2 16.04 5.14 44.70
CA MET A 2 15.75 5.24 43.27
C MET A 2 14.23 5.19 43.05
N ASN A 3 13.69 6.21 42.39
CA ASN A 3 12.29 6.25 41.94
C ASN A 3 12.14 5.40 40.68
N ILE A 4 11.38 4.32 40.77
CA ILE A 4 10.93 3.52 39.63
C ILE A 4 9.61 4.13 39.14
N ALA A 5 9.61 4.63 37.91
CA ALA A 5 8.40 5.16 37.26
C ALA A 5 7.53 3.98 36.79
N THR A 6 6.35 3.86 37.38
CA THR A 6 5.28 2.95 36.96
C THR A 6 4.67 3.43 35.65
N ILE A 7 4.74 2.61 34.60
CA ILE A 7 4.00 2.83 33.35
C ILE A 7 2.68 2.08 33.48
N GLU A 8 1.59 2.83 33.64
CA GLU A 8 0.23 2.28 33.58
C GLU A 8 -0.13 1.98 32.11
N SER A 9 -0.28 0.69 31.81
CA SER A 9 -0.85 0.23 30.54
C SER A 9 -2.37 0.19 30.66
N GLU A 10 -3.08 1.12 30.01
CA GLU A 10 -4.51 1.00 29.78
C GLU A 10 -4.78 -0.20 28.87
N THR A 11 -5.26 -1.28 29.47
CA THR A 11 -5.68 -2.51 28.82
C THR A 11 -6.98 -2.29 28.04
N SER A 12 -6.88 -2.21 26.71
CA SER A 12 -8.02 -2.41 25.82
C SER A 12 -8.10 -3.89 25.41
N PRO A 13 -9.23 -4.59 25.57
CA PRO A 13 -9.35 -6.01 25.34
C PRO A 13 -9.64 -6.31 23.86
N HIS A 14 -8.67 -6.02 22.99
CA HIS A 14 -8.66 -6.53 21.62
C HIS A 14 -7.30 -7.18 21.32
N THR A 15 -6.95 -8.17 22.13
CA THR A 15 -5.93 -9.17 21.80
C THR A 15 -6.50 -10.12 20.74
N HIS A 16 -6.76 -9.59 19.54
CA HIS A 16 -6.85 -10.45 18.36
C HIS A 16 -5.43 -10.82 17.96
N SER A 17 -5.05 -12.04 18.34
CA SER A 17 -3.89 -12.82 17.94
C SER A 17 -3.11 -12.27 16.74
N PHE A 18 -1.90 -11.81 17.03
CA PHE A 18 -0.83 -11.50 16.06
C PHE A 18 -0.26 -12.76 15.36
N LEU A 19 -1.04 -13.82 15.23
CA LEU A 19 -0.67 -15.11 14.61
C LEU A 19 -1.08 -15.20 13.12
N PHE A 20 -1.46 -14.09 12.49
CA PHE A 20 -2.04 -14.11 11.13
C PHE A 20 -1.08 -13.78 9.98
N LEU A 21 0.24 -13.68 10.23
CA LEU A 21 1.17 -13.13 9.21
C LEU A 21 1.96 -14.16 8.39
N GLN A 22 1.88 -15.46 8.68
CA GLN A 22 2.65 -16.47 7.94
C GLN A 22 1.94 -17.14 6.74
N GLY A 23 0.68 -16.79 6.44
CA GLY A 23 -0.09 -17.42 5.34
C GLY A 23 -0.57 -16.50 4.21
N CYS A 24 -0.24 -15.20 4.23
CA CYS A 24 -0.95 -14.21 3.42
C CYS A 24 -0.47 -14.06 1.96
N SER A 25 0.67 -14.63 1.58
CA SER A 25 1.22 -14.46 0.22
C SER A 25 0.40 -15.21 -0.84
N GLU A 26 -0.07 -16.43 -0.55
CA GLU A 26 -0.87 -17.23 -1.50
C GLU A 26 -2.39 -17.05 -1.34
N ILE A 27 -2.86 -16.73 -0.12
CA ILE A 27 -4.30 -16.57 0.16
C ILE A 27 -4.85 -15.28 -0.46
N SER A 28 -4.02 -14.27 -0.72
CA SER A 28 -4.48 -12.95 -1.16
C SER A 28 -5.23 -12.98 -2.51
N ASN A 29 -4.82 -13.80 -3.49
CA ASN A 29 -5.47 -13.78 -4.81
C ASN A 29 -6.76 -14.59 -4.88
N ILE A 30 -6.79 -15.79 -4.29
CA ILE A 30 -8.01 -16.62 -4.23
C ILE A 30 -9.07 -15.90 -3.39
N SER A 31 -8.68 -15.24 -2.31
CA SER A 31 -9.62 -14.48 -1.48
C SER A 31 -10.18 -13.24 -2.17
N ILE A 32 -9.44 -12.57 -3.06
CA ILE A 32 -10.00 -11.41 -3.80
C ILE A 32 -11.03 -11.86 -4.85
N GLN A 33 -10.75 -12.91 -5.63
CA GLN A 33 -11.75 -13.42 -6.58
C GLN A 33 -12.99 -13.98 -5.88
N ARG A 34 -12.81 -14.71 -4.77
CA ARG A 34 -13.93 -15.28 -4.00
C ARG A 34 -14.78 -14.24 -3.28
N ARG A 35 -14.23 -13.08 -2.89
CA ARG A 35 -14.98 -12.02 -2.21
C ARG A 35 -15.86 -11.19 -3.14
N TYR A 36 -15.69 -11.30 -4.47
CA TYR A 36 -16.45 -10.50 -5.43
C TYR A 36 -16.90 -11.29 -6.67
N PRO A 37 -17.71 -12.35 -6.52
CA PRO A 37 -18.25 -13.08 -7.66
C PRO A 37 -19.15 -12.17 -8.52
N GLY A 38 -18.96 -12.22 -9.85
CA GLY A 38 -19.87 -11.59 -10.83
C GLY A 38 -19.74 -10.08 -11.04
N ARG A 39 -18.71 -9.40 -10.50
CA ARG A 39 -18.45 -7.98 -10.82
C ARG A 39 -17.45 -7.86 -11.97
N SER A 40 -17.70 -6.92 -12.89
CA SER A 40 -16.79 -6.57 -13.98
C SER A 40 -15.34 -6.49 -13.47
N LEU A 41 -14.44 -7.22 -14.14
CA LEU A 41 -13.00 -7.23 -13.86
C LEU A 41 -12.40 -5.82 -13.85
N GLU A 42 -13.07 -4.84 -14.46
CA GLU A 42 -12.66 -3.44 -14.47
C GLU A 42 -13.10 -2.62 -13.23
N ASN A 43 -13.44 -3.25 -12.11
CA ASN A 43 -13.72 -2.51 -10.88
C ASN A 43 -12.45 -1.78 -10.40
N PRO A 44 -12.43 -0.43 -10.36
CA PRO A 44 -11.24 0.34 -9.99
C PRO A 44 -10.71 0.04 -8.59
N LYS A 45 -11.59 -0.40 -7.68
CA LYS A 45 -11.18 -0.82 -6.33
C LYS A 45 -10.31 -2.07 -6.37
N HIS A 46 -10.67 -3.05 -7.20
CA HIS A 46 -9.92 -4.29 -7.31
C HIS A 46 -8.54 -4.03 -7.90
N PHE A 47 -8.48 -3.27 -9.00
CA PHE A 47 -7.21 -2.84 -9.58
C PHE A 47 -6.33 -2.14 -8.54
N ALA A 48 -6.87 -1.16 -7.82
CA ALA A 48 -6.12 -0.42 -6.81
C ALA A 48 -5.57 -1.32 -5.69
N ALA A 49 -6.35 -2.32 -5.25
CA ALA A 49 -5.89 -3.29 -4.25
C ALA A 49 -4.78 -4.20 -4.79
N PHE A 50 -4.98 -4.76 -5.99
CA PHE A 50 -3.97 -5.58 -6.67
C PHE A 50 -2.68 -4.81 -6.87
N PHE A 51 -2.77 -3.56 -7.32
CA PHE A 51 -1.63 -2.67 -7.47
C PHE A 51 -0.88 -2.49 -6.14
N ALA A 52 -1.57 -2.18 -5.05
CA ALA A 52 -0.92 -1.99 -3.75
C ALA A 52 -0.20 -3.26 -3.27
N CYS A 53 -0.78 -4.44 -3.49
CA CYS A 53 -0.15 -5.72 -3.20
C CYS A 53 1.00 -6.07 -4.15
N ALA A 54 0.94 -5.65 -5.41
CA ALA A 54 1.99 -5.87 -6.40
C ALA A 54 3.27 -5.11 -6.04
N VAL A 55 3.13 -3.83 -5.64
CA VAL A 55 4.26 -2.91 -5.44
C VAL A 55 4.82 -2.93 -4.03
N THR A 56 4.20 -3.67 -3.11
CA THR A 56 4.67 -3.85 -1.74
C THR A 56 4.76 -5.32 -1.38
N VAL A 57 5.48 -5.62 -0.31
CA VAL A 57 5.53 -6.96 0.27
C VAL A 57 5.40 -6.86 1.79
N PRO A 58 4.74 -7.82 2.46
CA PRO A 58 4.81 -7.92 3.91
C PRO A 58 6.25 -8.01 4.40
N SER A 59 6.54 -7.39 5.53
CA SER A 59 7.84 -7.45 6.18
C SER A 59 7.71 -7.91 7.62
N SER A 60 8.71 -8.65 8.09
CA SER A 60 8.88 -8.97 9.51
C SER A 60 9.59 -7.84 10.27
N ASP A 61 10.19 -6.87 9.58
CA ASP A 61 10.82 -5.72 10.20
C ASP A 61 9.75 -4.71 10.64
N HIS A 62 9.73 -4.40 11.94
CA HIS A 62 8.86 -3.37 12.52
C HIS A 62 9.26 -1.95 12.11
N MET A 63 10.46 -1.80 11.56
CA MET A 63 10.98 -0.58 10.97
C MET A 63 10.66 -0.45 9.48
N ASP A 64 9.91 -1.39 8.89
CA ASP A 64 9.39 -1.29 7.53
C ASP A 64 7.99 -0.66 7.50
N TRP A 65 7.91 0.46 6.79
CA TRP A 65 6.71 1.28 6.68
C TRP A 65 6.54 1.73 5.23
N VAL A 66 5.28 2.01 4.86
CA VAL A 66 4.91 2.65 3.60
C VAL A 66 4.04 3.86 3.88
N ALA A 67 4.26 4.95 3.15
CA ALA A 67 3.46 6.16 3.30
C ALA A 67 1.98 5.89 2.98
N ARG A 68 1.09 6.31 3.89
CA ARG A 68 -0.36 6.27 3.68
C ARG A 68 -0.88 7.50 2.93
N ASN A 69 -0.19 8.63 3.08
CA ASN A 69 -0.51 9.91 2.45
C ASN A 69 0.77 10.54 1.87
N GLY A 70 0.62 11.69 1.21
CA GLY A 70 1.75 12.40 0.61
C GLY A 70 2.16 11.88 -0.75
N GLU A 71 3.26 12.43 -1.24
CA GLU A 71 3.81 12.18 -2.58
C GLU A 71 4.45 10.79 -2.69
N GLU A 72 4.93 10.22 -1.59
CA GLU A 72 5.46 8.85 -1.56
C GLU A 72 4.40 7.79 -1.24
N SER A 73 3.11 8.12 -1.25
CA SER A 73 2.05 7.15 -0.91
C SER A 73 1.74 6.17 -2.04
N LEU A 74 1.22 4.99 -1.67
CA LEU A 74 0.65 4.03 -2.62
C LEU A 74 -0.43 4.65 -3.51
N PHE A 75 -1.20 5.59 -2.96
CA PHE A 75 -2.22 6.29 -3.73
C PHE A 75 -1.60 7.23 -4.77
N GLN A 76 -0.52 7.92 -4.43
CA GLN A 76 0.20 8.76 -5.38
C GLN A 76 0.81 7.92 -6.51
N ALA A 77 1.44 6.78 -6.18
CA ALA A 77 1.96 5.85 -7.17
C ALA A 77 0.86 5.38 -8.14
N LEU A 78 -0.29 4.98 -7.60
CA LEU A 78 -1.45 4.59 -8.38
C LEU A 78 -1.93 5.72 -9.31
N GLN A 79 -1.95 6.97 -8.82
CA GLN A 79 -2.35 8.14 -9.59
C GLN A 79 -1.41 8.46 -10.75
N LEU A 80 -0.10 8.29 -10.59
CA LEU A 80 0.87 8.51 -11.67
C LEU A 80 0.79 7.44 -12.76
N ILE A 81 0.44 6.22 -12.37
CA ILE A 81 0.42 5.05 -13.24
C ILE A 81 -0.93 4.90 -13.96
N SER A 82 -2.04 5.19 -13.26
CA SER A 82 -3.41 5.05 -13.76
C SER A 82 -4.28 6.23 -13.27
N PRO A 83 -4.11 7.43 -13.83
CA PRO A 83 -4.89 8.60 -13.42
C PRO A 83 -6.40 8.49 -13.72
N GLU A 84 -6.79 7.68 -14.70
CA GLU A 84 -8.16 7.52 -15.18
C GLU A 84 -9.11 6.97 -14.11
N ILE A 85 -8.62 6.10 -13.23
CA ILE A 85 -9.40 5.50 -12.15
C ILE A 85 -9.50 6.39 -10.91
N ILE A 86 -8.67 7.43 -10.81
CA ILE A 86 -8.57 8.31 -9.65
C ILE A 86 -9.60 9.42 -9.73
N GLN A 87 -10.33 9.62 -8.62
CA GLN A 87 -11.27 10.72 -8.53
C GLN A 87 -10.50 12.05 -8.49
N PRO A 88 -10.78 13.00 -9.40
CA PRO A 88 -10.15 14.31 -9.37
C PRO A 88 -10.42 15.01 -8.03
N THR A 89 -9.42 15.67 -7.48
CA THR A 89 -9.55 16.44 -6.23
C THR A 89 -10.40 17.70 -6.44
N ILE A 90 -10.43 18.22 -7.67
CA ILE A 90 -11.07 19.47 -8.03
C ILE A 90 -12.39 19.16 -8.75
N GLY A 91 -13.50 19.25 -8.02
CA GLY A 91 -14.85 19.10 -8.59
C GLY A 91 -15.88 18.60 -7.57
N ARG A 92 -17.03 19.27 -7.49
CA ARG A 92 -18.13 18.89 -6.57
C ARG A 92 -18.83 17.59 -6.98
N HIS A 93 -18.65 17.13 -8.22
CA HIS A 93 -19.28 15.90 -8.71
C HIS A 93 -18.42 14.67 -8.39
N ARG A 94 -18.86 13.93 -7.37
CA ARG A 94 -18.30 12.61 -7.04
C ARG A 94 -18.70 11.59 -8.11
N LEU A 95 -17.79 11.32 -9.05
CA LEU A 95 -17.96 10.21 -9.98
C LEU A 95 -17.92 8.89 -9.19
N LYS A 96 -19.07 8.20 -9.10
CA LYS A 96 -19.22 6.97 -8.30
C LYS A 96 -18.24 5.86 -8.70
N SER A 97 -17.78 5.86 -9.95
CA SER A 97 -16.84 4.89 -10.51
C SER A 97 -15.39 5.09 -10.05
N LYS A 98 -14.99 6.29 -9.64
CA LYS A 98 -13.59 6.59 -9.34
C LYS A 98 -13.22 6.36 -7.87
N ILE A 99 -11.93 6.16 -7.60
CA ILE A 99 -11.42 5.93 -6.24
C ILE A 99 -10.78 7.21 -5.67
N SER A 100 -11.16 7.56 -4.44
CA SER A 100 -10.54 8.63 -3.67
C SER A 100 -9.50 8.05 -2.70
N ARG A 101 -8.57 8.88 -2.22
CA ARG A 101 -7.52 8.46 -1.27
C ARG A 101 -8.08 7.84 0.00
N ALA A 102 -9.10 8.47 0.59
CA ALA A 102 -9.75 7.95 1.80
C ALA A 102 -10.36 6.55 1.56
N LYS A 103 -11.01 6.35 0.41
CA LYS A 103 -11.64 5.08 0.03
C LYS A 103 -10.60 4.00 -0.27
N PHE A 104 -9.50 4.36 -0.92
CA PHE A 104 -8.35 3.48 -1.14
C PHE A 104 -7.74 3.02 0.18
N ASN A 105 -7.39 3.95 1.07
CA ASN A 105 -6.80 3.63 2.37
C ASN A 105 -7.71 2.76 3.24
N LYS A 106 -9.01 3.08 3.28
CA LYS A 106 -10.01 2.27 4.01
C LYS A 106 -10.05 0.83 3.49
N MET A 107 -10.11 0.66 2.16
CA MET A 107 -10.12 -0.65 1.52
C MET A 107 -8.88 -1.48 1.85
N LEU A 108 -7.68 -0.89 1.80
CA LEU A 108 -6.45 -1.61 2.12
C LEU A 108 -6.44 -2.13 3.57
N GLN A 109 -6.94 -1.32 4.50
CA GLN A 109 -7.01 -1.68 5.93
C GLN A 109 -8.04 -2.78 6.19
N GLU A 110 -9.27 -2.61 5.69
CA GLU A 110 -10.39 -3.51 6.00
C GLU A 110 -10.32 -4.84 5.25
N HIS A 111 -9.67 -4.89 4.08
CA HIS A 111 -9.79 -6.05 3.19
C HIS A 111 -8.47 -6.69 2.78
N HIS A 112 -7.34 -5.98 2.88
CA HIS A 112 -6.05 -6.44 2.34
C HIS A 112 -4.92 -6.48 3.38
N GLY A 113 -5.26 -6.37 4.67
CA GLY A 113 -4.32 -6.57 5.77
C GLY A 113 -3.23 -5.49 5.88
N PHE A 114 -3.47 -4.28 5.34
CA PHE A 114 -2.55 -3.17 5.53
C PHE A 114 -2.75 -2.59 6.94
N ALA A 115 -2.00 -3.10 7.90
CA ALA A 115 -1.98 -2.56 9.26
C ALA A 115 -1.53 -1.10 9.25
N CYS A 116 -2.14 -0.27 10.10
CA CYS A 116 -1.87 1.15 10.15
C CYS A 116 -1.39 1.55 11.54
N ALA A 117 -0.31 2.31 11.60
CA ALA A 117 0.26 2.83 12.83
C ALA A 117 0.39 4.34 12.76
N ARG A 118 0.21 4.98 13.93
CA ARG A 118 0.42 6.42 14.09
C ARG A 118 1.81 6.68 14.63
N THR A 119 2.61 7.50 13.94
CA THR A 119 3.90 7.94 14.46
C THR A 119 3.70 9.12 15.42
N ARG A 120 4.34 9.07 16.60
CA ARG A 120 4.34 10.18 17.56
C ARG A 120 5.39 11.24 17.23
N LYS A 121 6.44 10.85 16.50
CA LYS A 121 7.51 11.74 16.05
C LYS A 121 7.05 12.46 14.77
N HIS A 122 6.76 13.76 14.90
CA HIS A 122 6.45 14.67 13.78
C HIS A 122 7.58 14.80 12.75
N THR A 123 8.75 14.22 13.01
CA THR A 123 9.98 14.36 12.23
C THR A 123 10.13 13.38 11.09
N LEU A 124 9.26 12.38 10.93
CA LEU A 124 9.62 11.22 10.11
C LEU A 124 9.50 11.44 8.60
N VAL A 125 8.43 12.03 8.08
CA VAL A 125 8.34 12.46 6.66
C VAL A 125 7.23 13.51 6.58
N SER A 126 7.58 14.79 6.37
CA SER A 126 6.62 15.92 6.46
C SER A 126 5.41 15.77 5.52
N THR A 127 5.57 15.04 4.41
CA THR A 127 4.54 14.81 3.38
C THR A 127 3.61 13.65 3.71
N ALA A 128 4.07 12.61 4.42
CA ALA A 128 3.29 11.40 4.69
C ALA A 128 2.25 11.57 5.82
N GLY A 129 2.43 12.61 6.63
CA GLY A 129 1.65 12.84 7.84
C GLY A 129 1.95 11.81 8.93
N ASN A 130 1.09 11.76 9.94
CA ASN A 130 1.32 10.94 11.14
C ASN A 130 0.84 9.49 11.02
N TRP A 131 0.28 9.07 9.88
CA TRP A 131 -0.27 7.73 9.69
C TRP A 131 0.45 7.02 8.56
N LEU A 132 0.87 5.79 8.81
CA LEU A 132 1.65 4.98 7.89
C LEU A 132 1.06 3.55 7.85
N PHE A 133 1.37 2.81 6.78
CA PHE A 133 1.16 1.36 6.76
C PHE A 133 2.40 0.68 7.29
N CYS A 134 2.29 -0.09 8.37
CA CYS A 134 3.43 -0.77 9.02
C CYS A 134 3.57 -2.23 8.56
N LEU A 135 4.73 -2.83 8.86
CA LEU A 135 5.06 -4.23 8.51
C LEU A 135 4.96 -4.50 7.01
N ARG A 136 5.28 -3.48 6.21
CA ARG A 136 5.30 -3.56 4.75
C ARG A 136 6.40 -2.67 4.24
N ARG A 137 7.05 -3.12 3.18
CA ARG A 137 8.03 -2.33 2.43
C ARG A 137 7.64 -2.23 0.97
N TRP A 138 8.14 -1.18 0.32
CA TRP A 138 8.16 -1.14 -1.13
C TRP A 138 9.03 -2.27 -1.67
N ARG A 139 8.64 -2.81 -2.82
CA ARG A 139 9.57 -3.61 -3.63
C ARG A 139 10.58 -2.66 -4.28
N ASP A 140 11.86 -3.01 -4.24
CA ASP A 140 12.92 -2.20 -4.86
C ASP A 140 13.27 -2.75 -6.26
N PRO A 141 13.04 -2.01 -7.36
CA PRO A 141 13.41 -2.46 -8.71
C PRO A 141 14.92 -2.60 -8.95
N ARG A 142 15.76 -2.10 -8.03
CA ARG A 142 17.22 -2.29 -8.06
C ARG A 142 17.63 -3.65 -7.49
N ASP A 143 16.83 -4.20 -6.58
CA ASP A 143 16.98 -5.57 -6.12
C ASP A 143 16.48 -6.54 -7.18
N ARG A 144 17.26 -7.60 -7.42
CA ARG A 144 17.01 -8.55 -8.52
C ARG A 144 15.74 -9.37 -8.28
N GLU A 145 15.46 -9.75 -7.04
CA GLU A 145 14.30 -10.58 -6.72
C GLU A 145 13.02 -9.76 -6.75
N ASP A 146 13.05 -8.58 -6.16
CA ASP A 146 11.93 -7.64 -6.18
C ASP A 146 11.62 -7.15 -7.59
N ARG A 147 12.64 -6.88 -8.42
CA ARG A 147 12.43 -6.57 -9.83
C ARG A 147 11.68 -7.69 -10.54
N ARG A 148 12.17 -8.93 -10.43
CA ARG A 148 11.49 -10.09 -11.05
C ARG A 148 10.06 -10.25 -10.53
N ALA A 149 9.82 -10.00 -9.24
CA ALA A 149 8.48 -10.03 -8.67
C ALA A 149 7.60 -8.93 -9.26
N LEU A 150 8.09 -7.70 -9.36
CA LEU A 150 7.36 -6.58 -9.97
C LEU A 150 7.03 -6.84 -11.44
N GLU A 151 7.95 -7.43 -12.20
CA GLU A 151 7.72 -7.79 -13.61
C GLU A 151 6.62 -8.85 -13.74
N ARG A 152 6.61 -9.87 -12.87
CA ARG A 152 5.53 -10.87 -12.81
C ARG A 152 4.20 -10.26 -12.40
N GLU A 153 4.19 -9.42 -11.38
CA GLU A 153 2.95 -8.77 -10.91
C GLU A 153 2.42 -7.76 -11.92
N TYR A 154 3.29 -7.07 -12.65
CA TYR A 154 2.89 -6.24 -13.79
C TYR A 154 2.18 -7.07 -14.87
N ALA A 155 2.76 -8.20 -15.28
CA ALA A 155 2.12 -9.09 -16.25
C ALA A 155 0.74 -9.58 -15.76
N ARG A 156 0.62 -9.90 -14.47
CA ARG A 156 -0.66 -10.27 -13.84
C ARG A 156 -1.67 -9.12 -13.85
N LEU A 157 -1.24 -7.91 -13.53
CA LEU A 157 -2.07 -6.71 -13.61
C LEU A 157 -2.58 -6.48 -15.04
N CYS A 158 -1.71 -6.61 -16.05
CA CYS A 158 -2.11 -6.46 -17.45
C CYS A 158 -3.13 -7.53 -17.87
N ALA A 159 -2.93 -8.78 -17.46
CA ALA A 159 -3.86 -9.86 -17.77
C ALA A 159 -5.24 -9.66 -17.10
N ALA A 160 -5.27 -9.17 -15.86
CA ALA A 160 -6.51 -8.93 -15.12
C ALA A 160 -7.23 -7.62 -15.53
N PHE A 161 -6.47 -6.61 -16.01
CA PHE A 161 -6.97 -5.27 -16.25
C PHE A 161 -6.49 -4.73 -17.63
N PRO A 162 -7.16 -5.11 -18.74
CA PRO A 162 -6.71 -4.76 -20.09
C PRO A 162 -6.57 -3.26 -20.37
N ARG A 163 -7.43 -2.41 -19.77
CA ARG A 163 -7.31 -0.94 -19.90
C ARG A 163 -6.00 -0.41 -19.33
N PHE A 164 -5.52 -1.00 -18.24
CA PHE A 164 -4.22 -0.66 -17.66
C PHE A 164 -3.08 -1.10 -18.58
N ALA A 165 -3.17 -2.30 -19.17
CA ALA A 165 -2.20 -2.80 -20.13
C ALA A 165 -2.06 -1.88 -21.37
N ALA A 166 -3.14 -1.22 -21.76
CA ALA A 166 -3.14 -0.27 -22.88
C ALA A 166 -2.53 1.10 -22.52
N SER A 167 -2.57 1.52 -21.25
CA SER A 167 -2.18 2.88 -20.83
C SER A 167 -0.81 2.98 -20.16
N CYS A 168 -0.27 1.87 -19.67
CA CYS A 168 0.99 1.83 -18.94
C CYS A 168 1.91 0.73 -19.50
N SER A 169 3.14 1.07 -19.84
CA SER A 169 4.18 0.11 -20.20
C SER A 169 4.89 -0.43 -18.96
N GLN A 170 5.53 -1.59 -19.08
CA GLN A 170 6.32 -2.20 -18.01
C GLN A 170 7.44 -1.29 -17.53
N GLU A 171 8.14 -0.64 -18.46
CA GLU A 171 9.21 0.32 -18.16
C GLU A 171 8.68 1.52 -17.35
N ARG A 172 7.55 2.10 -17.77
CA ARG A 172 6.91 3.20 -17.03
C ARG A 172 6.49 2.75 -15.63
N PHE A 173 5.93 1.55 -15.51
CA PHE A 173 5.56 0.97 -14.21
C PHE A 173 6.80 0.85 -13.30
N LEU A 174 7.86 0.17 -13.75
CA LEU A 174 9.07 -0.03 -12.97
C LEU A 174 9.77 1.28 -12.61
N SER A 175 9.87 2.21 -13.56
CA SER A 175 10.47 3.54 -13.34
C SER A 175 9.71 4.35 -12.29
N CYS A 176 8.38 4.35 -12.35
CA CYS A 176 7.55 5.02 -11.34
C CYS A 176 7.74 4.42 -9.94
N ILE A 177 7.78 3.09 -9.82
CA ILE A 177 8.00 2.44 -8.52
C ILE A 177 9.41 2.71 -8.01
N ALA A 178 10.43 2.68 -8.88
CA ALA A 178 11.80 3.01 -8.52
C ALA A 178 11.92 4.42 -7.95
N GLY A 179 11.30 5.41 -8.61
CA GLY A 179 11.33 6.80 -8.16
C GLY A 179 10.69 7.00 -6.79
N ILE A 180 9.50 6.41 -6.58
CA ILE A 180 8.79 6.54 -5.30
C ILE A 180 9.50 5.78 -4.18
N ALA A 181 9.94 4.55 -4.43
CA ALA A 181 10.66 3.75 -3.44
C ALA A 181 11.97 4.43 -3.03
N ALA A 182 12.73 4.95 -3.99
CA ALA A 182 13.96 5.69 -3.70
C ALA A 182 13.71 6.97 -2.88
N SER A 183 12.71 7.78 -3.27
CA SER A 183 12.32 8.98 -2.51
C SER A 183 11.88 8.64 -1.08
N TRP A 184 11.13 7.54 -0.92
CA TRP A 184 10.69 7.07 0.38
C TRP A 184 11.86 6.63 1.25
N LEU A 185 12.75 5.78 0.72
CA LEU A 185 13.91 5.26 1.46
C LEU A 185 14.91 6.34 1.85
N ALA A 186 15.04 7.41 1.05
CA ALA A 186 15.90 8.55 1.38
C ALA A 186 15.39 9.37 2.58
N LYS A 187 14.09 9.32 2.87
CA LYS A 187 13.42 10.09 3.94
C LYS A 187 13.01 9.22 5.12
N ALA A 188 12.87 7.92 4.91
CA ALA A 188 12.48 6.98 5.94
C ALA A 188 13.42 7.14 7.15
N PRO A 189 12.89 7.09 8.39
CA PRO A 189 13.70 7.17 9.59
C PRO A 189 14.94 6.31 9.45
N LEU A 190 16.10 6.94 9.44
CA LEU A 190 17.34 6.21 9.64
C LEU A 190 17.17 5.41 10.92
N GLN A 191 17.38 4.10 10.83
CA GLN A 191 17.37 3.19 11.96
C GLN A 191 18.57 3.56 12.85
N SER A 192 18.41 4.59 13.68
CA SER A 192 19.39 5.03 14.68
C SER A 192 19.17 4.32 16.00
#